data_AF-A0AAE1VDN1-F1
#
_entry.id   AF-A0AAE1VDN1-F1
#
_cell.length_a   1.000
_cell.length_b   1.000
_cell.length_c   1.000
_cell.angle_alpha   90.00
_cell.angle_beta   90.00
_cell.angle_gamma   90.00
#
_symmetry.space_group_name_H-M   'P 1'
#
loop_
_entity.id
_entity.type
_entity.pdbx_description
1 polymer ?
#
loop_
_entity_poly.entity_id
_entity_poly.type
_entity_poly.pdbx_seq_one_letter_code
_entity_poly.pdbx_strand_id
1 'polypeptide(L)'
;MGKVKSTAILIDQCESIKAALRVMMPELIHWYCIWHIFTKLPFRLKRVHNHKIAKIEFKSIVLNSITIDEFERKWGEFIENMA
;
A
#
# COMPACT_ATOMS: atom_id res chain seq x y z
N MET A 1 0.81 6.20 32.65
CA MET A 1 0.56 6.20 31.19
C MET A 1 -0.64 5.31 30.92
N GLY A 2 -1.75 5.86 30.42
CA GLY A 2 -2.97 5.10 30.15
C GLY A 2 -2.78 4.14 28.97
N LYS A 3 -3.38 2.94 29.06
CA LYS A 3 -3.40 1.98 27.94
C LYS A 3 -4.26 2.55 26.81
N VAL A 4 -3.62 3.13 25.79
CA VAL A 4 -4.30 3.45 24.53
C VAL A 4 -4.52 2.14 23.79
N LYS A 5 -5.78 1.81 23.51
CA LYS A 5 -6.13 0.66 22.67
C LYS A 5 -5.70 0.98 21.23
N SER A 6 -4.71 0.27 20.72
CA SER A 6 -4.39 0.32 19.29
C SER A 6 -5.59 -0.17 18.50
N THR A 7 -5.99 0.58 17.48
CA THR A 7 -7.12 0.26 16.59
C THR A 7 -6.65 -0.31 15.25
N ALA A 8 -5.36 -0.15 14.92
CA ALA A 8 -4.78 -0.65 13.67
C ALA A 8 -3.36 -1.19 13.88
N ILE A 9 -2.97 -2.12 13.00
CA ILE A 9 -1.62 -2.68 12.94
C ILE A 9 -1.08 -2.64 11.51
N LEU A 10 0.15 -2.17 11.34
CA LEU A 10 0.88 -2.17 10.06
C LEU A 10 1.75 -3.41 10.00
N ILE A 11 1.45 -4.34 9.10
CA ILE A 11 2.25 -5.55 8.88
C ILE A 11 2.34 -5.87 7.39
N ASP A 12 3.26 -6.75 7.07
CA ASP A 12 3.41 -7.29 5.74
C ASP A 12 2.13 -7.97 5.26
N GLN A 13 1.93 -7.97 3.94
CA GLN A 13 0.91 -8.78 3.30
C GLN A 13 1.25 -10.26 3.45
N CYS A 14 0.66 -10.90 4.47
CA CYS A 14 0.84 -12.30 4.79
C CYS A 14 -0.50 -12.92 5.21
N GLU A 15 -1.01 -13.87 4.43
CA GLU A 15 -2.33 -14.47 4.69
C GLU A 15 -2.39 -15.23 6.01
N SER A 16 -1.29 -15.87 6.44
CA SER A 16 -1.25 -16.54 7.74
C SER A 16 -1.34 -15.55 8.91
N ILE A 17 -0.66 -14.40 8.82
CA ILE A 17 -0.75 -13.36 9.85
C ILE A 17 -2.15 -12.74 9.86
N LYS A 18 -2.72 -12.48 8.67
CA LYS A 18 -4.10 -11.98 8.54
C LYS A 18 -5.12 -12.95 9.16
N ALA A 19 -4.96 -14.26 8.94
CA ALA A 19 -5.80 -15.28 9.55
C ALA A 19 -5.64 -15.32 11.08
N ALA A 20 -4.40 -15.26 11.59
CA ALA A 20 -4.12 -15.24 13.02
C ALA A 20 -4.69 -13.99 13.70
N LEU A 21 -4.56 -12.81 13.08
CA LEU A 21 -5.12 -11.55 13.59
C LEU A 21 -6.63 -11.59 13.69
N ARG A 22 -7.31 -12.17 12.69
CA ARG A 22 -8.78 -12.32 12.72
C ARG A 22 -9.27 -13.15 13.91
N VAL A 23 -8.47 -14.11 14.39
CA VAL A 23 -8.81 -14.96 15.53
C VAL A 23 -8.43 -14.29 16.86
N MET A 24 -7.22 -13.73 16.93
CA MET A 24 -6.64 -13.23 18.17
C MET A 24 -7.09 -11.81 18.53
N MET A 25 -7.32 -10.97 17.52
CA MET A 25 -7.60 -9.53 17.68
C MET A 25 -8.54 -9.04 16.56
N PRO A 26 -9.80 -9.54 16.50
CA PRO A 26 -10.75 -9.24 15.43
C PRO A 26 -11.10 -7.75 15.32
N GLU A 27 -10.93 -6.98 16.40
CA GLU A 27 -11.16 -5.53 16.43
C GLU A 27 -10.02 -4.70 15.83
N LEU A 28 -8.87 -5.30 15.52
CA LEU A 28 -7.75 -4.60 14.90
C LEU A 28 -7.93 -4.52 13.39
N ILE A 29 -7.76 -3.31 12.85
CA ILE A 29 -7.69 -3.10 11.42
C ILE A 29 -6.26 -3.39 10.95
N HIS A 30 -6.11 -4.39 10.08
CA HIS A 30 -4.83 -4.70 9.45
C HIS A 30 -4.60 -3.77 8.25
N TRP A 31 -3.51 -3.02 8.28
CA TRP A 31 -3.04 -2.14 7.21
C TRP A 31 -1.77 -2.71 6.59
N TYR A 32 -1.63 -2.58 5.27
CA TYR A 32 -0.41 -3.00 4.59
C TYR A 32 0.74 -2.03 4.86
N CYS A 33 1.90 -2.58 5.19
CA CYS A 33 3.12 -1.80 5.37
C CYS A 33 3.55 -1.12 4.06
N ILE A 34 3.56 0.21 4.07
CA ILE A 34 3.93 1.03 2.91
C ILE A 34 5.35 0.75 2.41
N TRP A 35 6.28 0.47 3.33
CA TRP A 35 7.65 0.10 2.98
C TRP A 35 7.68 -1.18 2.15
N HIS A 36 6.88 -2.19 2.54
CA HIS A 36 6.80 -3.44 1.80
C HIS A 36 6.17 -3.29 0.41
N ILE A 37 5.21 -2.38 0.28
CA ILE A 37 4.64 -2.00 -1.02
C ILE A 37 5.76 -1.40 -1.90
N PHE A 38 6.54 -0.45 -1.37
CA PHE A 38 7.64 0.17 -2.12
C PHE A 38 8.81 -0.77 -2.42
N THR A 39 9.05 -1.81 -1.63
CA THR A 39 10.07 -2.81 -1.94
C THR A 39 9.59 -3.76 -3.03
N LYS A 40 8.34 -4.26 -2.95
CA LYS A 40 7.82 -5.26 -3.91
C LYS A 40 7.41 -4.69 -5.26
N LEU A 41 6.77 -3.52 -5.29
CA LEU A 41 6.18 -3.00 -6.53
C LEU A 41 7.23 -2.72 -7.63
N PRO A 42 8.41 -2.14 -7.35
CA PRO A 42 9.44 -1.95 -8.37
C PRO A 42 9.85 -3.24 -9.08
N PHE A 43 9.85 -4.39 -8.41
CA PHE A 43 10.14 -5.68 -9.05
C PHE A 43 9.04 -6.09 -10.03
N ARG A 44 7.77 -5.79 -9.71
CA ARG A 44 6.64 -6.04 -10.61
C ARG A 44 6.67 -5.10 -11.82
N LEU A 45 7.04 -3.84 -11.60
CA LEU A 45 7.14 -2.81 -12.63
C LEU A 45 8.30 -3.02 -13.61
N LYS A 46 9.31 -3.86 -13.30
CA LYS A 46 10.43 -4.15 -14.22
C LYS A 46 9.98 -4.66 -15.60
N ARG A 47 8.77 -5.24 -15.68
CA ARG A 47 8.19 -5.78 -16.92
C ARG A 47 7.43 -4.74 -17.74
N VAL A 48 7.23 -3.53 -17.21
CA VAL A 48 6.49 -2.43 -17.85
C VAL A 48 7.46 -1.57 -18.67
N HIS A 49 7.02 -1.13 -19.85
CA HIS A 49 7.77 -0.15 -20.63
C HIS A 49 7.98 1.13 -19.79
N ASN A 50 9.15 1.77 -19.88
CA ASN A 50 9.48 2.95 -19.05
C ASN A 50 9.41 2.74 -17.52
N HIS A 51 9.67 1.53 -17.02
CA HIS A 51 9.62 1.17 -15.59
C HIS A 51 10.28 2.15 -14.60
N LYS A 52 11.32 2.88 -15.01
CA LYS A 52 11.98 3.90 -14.18
C LYS A 52 11.05 5.08 -13.89
N ILE A 53 10.36 5.58 -14.92
CA ILE A 53 9.38 6.67 -14.82
C ILE A 53 8.20 6.20 -13.99
N ALA A 54 7.66 5.03 -14.33
CA ALA A 54 6.57 4.39 -13.59
C ALA A 54 6.84 4.27 -12.08
N LYS A 55 8.08 3.94 -11.69
CA LYS A 55 8.48 3.85 -10.27
C LYS A 55 8.46 5.20 -9.56
N ILE A 56 8.88 6.27 -10.25
CA ILE A 56 8.90 7.63 -9.70
C ILE A 56 7.48 8.14 -9.53
N GLU A 57 6.67 7.97 -10.56
CA GLU A 57 5.27 8.38 -10.59
C GLU A 57 4.46 7.63 -9.52
N PHE A 58 4.63 6.30 -9.41
CA PHE A 58 4.05 5.51 -8.33
C PHE A 58 4.33 6.08 -6.94
N LYS A 59 5.60 6.40 -6.65
CA LYS A 59 5.99 7.00 -5.37
C LYS A 59 5.32 8.35 -5.15
N SER A 60 5.24 9.17 -6.19
CA SER A 60 4.59 10.48 -6.12
C SER A 60 3.09 10.33 -5.80
N ILE A 61 2.39 9.43 -6.48
CA ILE A 61 0.96 9.19 -6.28
C ILE A 61 0.70 8.74 -4.84
N VAL A 62 1.45 7.77 -4.34
CA VAL A 62 1.22 7.20 -2.99
C VAL A 62 1.62 8.17 -1.88
N LEU A 63 2.69 8.94 -2.04
CA LEU A 63 3.22 9.79 -0.97
C LEU A 63 2.68 11.22 -0.97
N ASN A 64 2.27 11.74 -2.14
CA ASN A 64 1.90 13.14 -2.29
C ASN A 64 0.39 13.36 -2.50
N SER A 65 -0.42 12.31 -2.60
CA SER A 65 -1.89 12.47 -2.66
C SER A 65 -2.43 12.69 -1.26
N ILE A 66 -3.07 13.84 -1.05
CA ILE A 66 -3.59 14.25 0.26
C ILE A 66 -5.01 13.72 0.47
N THR A 67 -5.81 13.70 -0.59
CA THR A 67 -7.20 13.20 -0.55
C THR A 67 -7.34 11.87 -1.26
N ILE A 68 -8.38 11.13 -0.88
CA ILE A 68 -8.75 9.88 -1.55
C ILE A 68 -9.06 10.14 -3.02
N ASP A 69 -9.84 11.18 -3.33
CA ASP A 69 -10.20 11.53 -4.71
C ASP A 69 -8.97 11.85 -5.57
N GLU A 70 -7.99 12.57 -5.01
CA GLU A 70 -6.74 12.86 -5.70
C GLU A 70 -5.94 11.58 -5.98
N PHE A 71 -5.87 10.69 -4.99
CA PHE A 71 -5.21 9.39 -5.14
C PHE A 71 -5.89 8.54 -6.22
N GLU A 72 -7.20 8.33 -6.12
CA GLU A 72 -7.96 7.48 -7.05
C GLU A 72 -7.87 7.99 -8.49
N ARG A 73 -7.96 9.31 -8.70
CA ARG A 73 -7.80 9.90 -10.03
C ARG A 73 -6.40 9.67 -10.61
N LYS A 74 -5.34 10.03 -9.86
CA LYS A 74 -3.96 9.86 -10.33
C LYS A 74 -3.59 8.38 -10.52
N TRP A 75 -4.12 7.51 -9.65
CA TRP A 75 -3.93 6.06 -9.75
C TRP A 75 -4.60 5.50 -11.00
N GLY A 76 -5.83 5.92 -11.32
CA GLY A 76 -6.52 5.56 -12.56
C GLY A 76 -5.72 5.94 -13.80
N GLU A 77 -5.31 7.21 -13.89
CA GLU A 77 -4.46 7.73 -14.99
C GLU A 77 -3.16 6.92 -15.14
N PHE A 78 -2.52 6.59 -14.02
CA PHE A 78 -1.29 5.80 -14.00
C PHE A 78 -1.49 4.39 -14.55
N ILE A 79 -2.58 3.71 -14.19
CA ILE A 79 -2.88 2.35 -14.67
C ILE A 79 -3.27 2.35 -16.15
N GLU A 80 -4.03 3.35 -16.62
CA GLU A 80 -4.37 3.50 -18.04
C GLU A 80 -3.13 3.70 -18.90
N ASN A 81 -2.17 4.50 -18.43
CA ASN A 81 -0.89 4.72 -19.11
C ASN A 81 0.07 3.52 -19.09
N MET A 82 -0.27 2.46 -18.33
CA MET A 82 0.51 1.22 -18.23
C MET A 82 0.02 0.08 -19.11
N ALA A 83 -1.21 0.20 -19.65
CA ALA A 83 -1.80 -0.77 -20.57
C ALA A 83 -1.20 -0.63 -21.98
#